data_AF-A0AAW7U7W4-F1
#
_entry.id   AF-A0AAW7U7W4-F1
#
_cell.length_a   1.000
_cell.length_b   1.000
_cell.length_c   1.000
_cell.angle_alpha   90.00
_cell.angle_beta   90.00
_cell.angle_gamma   90.00
#
_symmetry.space_group_name_H-M   'P 1'
#
loop_
_entity.id
_entity.type
_entity.pdbx_description
1 polymer ?
#
loop_
_entity_poly.entity_id
_entity_poly.type
_entity_poly.pdbx_seq_one_letter_code
_entity_poly.pdbx_strand_id
1 'polypeptide(L)' 'MEYQIKTTNHFETWLAALKDKRAKAKIAARLSRAQLGNLGDHKAIGGDKGT' A
#
# COMPACT_ATOMS: atom_id res chain seq x y z
N MET A 1 2.87 0.45 15.81
CA MET A 1 4.07 0.56 14.93
C MET A 1 3.71 1.55 13.85
N GLU A 2 4.54 2.56 13.60
CA GLU A 2 4.30 3.55 12.56
C GLU A 2 5.16 3.22 11.33
N TYR A 3 4.55 3.19 10.15
CA TYR A 3 5.22 2.91 8.89
C TYR A 3 5.26 4.16 8.01
N GLN A 4 6.43 4.43 7.44
CA GLN A 4 6.56 5.47 6.42
C GLN A 4 6.18 4.90 5.06
N ILE A 5 5.18 5.51 4.41
CA ILE A 5 4.85 5.21 3.01
C ILE A 5 5.75 6.04 2.11
N LYS A 6 6.43 5.36 1.18
CA LYS A 6 7.19 5.99 0.09
C LYS A 6 6.55 5.57 -1.23
N THR A 7 6.24 6.56 -2.07
CA THR A 7 5.66 6.34 -3.40
C THR A 7 6.71 6.52 -4.47
N THR A 8 6.40 6.04 -5.67
CA THR A 8 7.20 6.26 -6.88
C THR A 8 6.37 7.05 -7.88
N ASN A 9 7.03 7.75 -8.80
CA ASN A 9 6.36 8.47 -9.88
C ASN A 9 5.44 7.55 -10.70
N HIS A 10 5.82 6.28 -10.86
CA HIS A 10 4.99 5.28 -11.54
C HIS A 10 3.68 5.02 -10.80
N PHE A 11 3.74 4.81 -9.49
CA PHE A 11 2.54 4.62 -8.66
C PHE A 11 1.63 5.85 -8.70
N GLU A 12 2.21 7.04 -8.60
CA GLU A 12 1.44 8.31 -8.63
C GLU A 12 0.74 8.50 -9.97
N THR A 13 1.44 8.25 -11.08
CA THR A 13 0.87 8.33 -12.43
C THR A 13 -0.26 7.33 -12.62
N TRP A 14 -0.06 6.08 -12.19
CA TRP A 14 -1.09 5.03 -12.24
C TRP A 14 -2.32 5.40 -11.39
N LEU A 15 -2.11 5.88 -10.17
CA LEU A 15 -3.19 6.27 -9.27
C LEU A 15 -3.97 7.47 -9.83
N ALA A 16 -3.27 8.43 -10.45
CA ALA A 16 -3.90 9.58 -11.11
C ALA A 16 -4.76 9.15 -12.31
N ALA A 17 -4.28 8.19 -13.12
CA ALA A 17 -4.97 7.70 -14.32
C ALA A 17 -6.21 6.84 -14.02
N LEU A 18 -6.36 6.31 -12.81
CA LEU A 18 -7.53 5.49 -12.43
C LEU A 18 -8.82 6.33 -12.54
N LYS A 19 -9.84 5.86 -13.25
CA LYS A 19 -11.10 6.61 -13.43
C LYS A 19 -12.07 6.45 -12.26
N ASP A 20 -12.05 5.29 -11.61
CA ASP A 20 -12.93 5.00 -10.49
C ASP A 20 -12.49 5.73 -9.21
N LYS A 21 -13.26 6.76 -8.84
CA LYS A 21 -13.04 7.57 -7.64
C LYS A 21 -13.18 6.75 -6.35
N ARG A 22 -14.06 5.75 -6.31
CA ARG A 22 -14.26 4.89 -5.13
C ARG A 22 -13.05 3.99 -4.94
N ALA A 23 -12.50 3.45 -6.03
CA ALA A 23 -11.28 2.65 -5.99
C ALA A 23 -10.09 3.49 -5.46
N LYS A 24 -9.89 4.71 -5.96
CA LYS A 24 -8.86 5.63 -5.43
C LYS A 24 -9.00 5.86 -3.93
N ALA A 25 -10.21 6.16 -3.46
CA ALA A 25 -10.47 6.41 -2.04
C ALA A 25 -10.16 5.18 -1.18
N LYS A 26 -10.51 3.97 -1.64
CA LYS A 26 -10.19 2.72 -0.94
C LYS A 26 -8.67 2.49 -0.83
N ILE A 27 -7.91 2.77 -1.88
CA ILE A 27 -6.44 2.65 -1.88
C ILE A 27 -5.84 3.64 -0.87
N ALA A 28 -6.22 4.91 -0.92
CA ALA A 28 -5.73 5.94 0.01
C ALA A 28 -6.05 5.60 1.48
N ALA A 29 -7.27 5.13 1.75
CA ALA A 29 -7.67 4.68 3.08
C ALA A 29 -6.85 3.46 3.55
N ARG A 30 -6.48 2.55 2.64
CA ARG A 30 -5.65 1.40 2.98
C ARG A 30 -4.21 1.80 3.32
N LEU A 31 -3.63 2.74 2.58
CA LEU A 31 -2.30 3.31 2.87
C LEU A 31 -2.30 4.03 4.22
N SER A 32 -3.35 4.81 4.52
CA SER A 32 -3.49 5.49 5.82
C SER A 32 -3.52 4.50 6.99
N ARG A 33 -4.25 3.38 6.83
CA ARG A 33 -4.25 2.31 7.83
C ARG A 33 -2.87 1.64 7.95
N ALA A 34 -2.19 1.39 6.84
CA ALA A 34 -0.85 0.81 6.84
C ALA A 34 0.16 1.72 7.56
N GLN A 35 0.09 3.04 7.38
CA GLN A 35 0.92 4.01 8.13
C GLN A 35 0.77 3.85 9.65
N LEU A 36 -0.45 3.61 10.12
CA LEU A 36 -0.74 3.40 11.55
C LEU A 36 -0.42 1.98 12.05
N GLY A 37 0.20 1.14 11.22
CA GLY A 37 0.55 -0.23 11.60
C GLY A 37 -0.47 -1.29 11.21
N ASN A 38 -1.61 -0.90 10.63
CA ASN A 38 -2.71 -1.82 10.32
C ASN A 38 -2.55 -2.39 8.90
N LEU A 39 -1.61 -3.31 8.75
CA LEU A 39 -1.33 -3.99 7.48
C LEU A 39 -2.41 -5.00 7.09
N GLY A 40 -3.29 -5.40 8.00
CA GLY A 40 -4.32 -6.42 7.76
C GLY A 40 -3.72 -7.79 7.44
N ASP A 41 -4.42 -8.57 6.63
CA ASP A 41 -3.88 -9.84 6.13
C ASP A 41 -2.75 -9.57 5.13
N HIS A 42 -1.53 -9.77 5.61
CA HIS A 42 -0.30 -9.58 4.84
C HIS A 42 0.67 -10.71 5.18
N LYS A 43 1.45 -11.14 4.19
CA LYS A 43 2.50 -12.13 4.34
C LYS A 43 3.79 -11.58 3.75
N ALA A 44 4.90 -11.76 4.44
CA ALA A 44 6.21 -11.44 3.88
C ALA A 44 6.47 -12.35 2.67
N ILE A 45 6.77 -11.75 1.51
CA ILE A 45 7.08 -12.47 0.26
C ILE A 45 8.58 -12.78 0.12
N GLY A 46 9.38 -12.49 1.14
CA GLY A 46 10.77 -12.88 1.27
C GLY A 46 11.01 -13.47 2.65
N GLY A 47 11.47 -14.72 2.71
CA GLY A 47 11.63 -15.45 3.97
C GLY A 47 11.40 -16.95 3.88
N ASP A 48 11.79 -17.58 2.78
CA ASP A 48 12.10 -19.01 2.79
C ASP A 48 13.52 -19.17 2.22
N LYS A 49 14.52 -18.77 3.02
CA LYS A 49 15.78 -19.49 2.98
C LYS A 49 15.62 -20.56 4.04
N GLY A 50 15.16 -21.74 3.63
CA GLY A 50 15.33 -22.94 4.42
C GLY A 50 16.82 -23.09 4.75
N THR A 51 17.16 -22.70 5.97
CA THR A 51 18.32 -23.16 6.73
C THR A 51 17.78 -23.59 8.08
#